data_AF-A0A976KR40-F1
#
_entry.id   AF-A0A976KR40-F1
#
_cell.length_a   1.000
_cell.length_b   1.000
_cell.length_c   1.000
_cell.angle_alpha   90.00
_cell.angle_beta   90.00
_cell.angle_gamma   90.00
#
_symmetry.space_group_name_H-M   'P 1'
#
loop_
_entity.id
_entity.type
_entity.pdbx_description
1 polymer ?
#
loop_
_entity_poly.entity_id
_entity_poly.type
_entity_poly.pdbx_seq_one_letter_code
_entity_poly.pdbx_strand_id
1 'polypeptide(L)'
;MPYVDLDESNIADQHICCAFGDPKHEQGVLEKKKWLKRRFAEGLVFRKLDVRGKVFIEYMPSELAWRPIEAPGFLTVHCLWVSGRYAKHGHGRALLRSCIDDARRQGKHGVVIASAKKKKAFLADPKFLEHLGFKCVDERAGFRLYACFLHGVPEASWPKFSPARKPRTRQPNAVQIYHSPQCPFNTHWVPLVAQEVEHAGFDVSIKRLTRAAQNRKVRSPLGAFSLESDEQLVAHCINALGVTRKQLAGLRATSA
;
A
#
# COMPACT_ATOMS: atom_id res chain seq x y z
N MET A 1 -9.61 13.35 21.34
CA MET A 1 -10.22 13.35 19.99
C MET A 1 -10.58 11.92 19.64
N PRO A 2 -11.85 11.63 19.28
CA PRO A 2 -12.29 10.27 19.00
C PRO A 2 -11.78 9.77 17.63
N TYR A 3 -11.75 8.45 17.49
CA TYR A 3 -11.58 7.78 16.21
C TYR A 3 -12.95 7.35 15.67
N VAL A 4 -13.09 7.36 14.36
CA VAL A 4 -14.28 6.93 13.64
C VAL A 4 -13.90 5.96 12.52
N ASP A 5 -14.69 4.90 12.38
CA ASP A 5 -14.57 3.94 11.29
C ASP A 5 -15.48 4.40 10.15
N LEU A 6 -14.95 4.40 8.93
CA LEU A 6 -15.77 4.65 7.75
C LEU A 6 -16.53 3.38 7.36
N ASP A 7 -17.78 3.57 6.98
CA ASP A 7 -18.68 2.51 6.54
C ASP A 7 -19.58 2.99 5.40
N GLU A 8 -20.52 2.16 4.96
CA GLU A 8 -21.43 2.49 3.87
C GLU A 8 -22.37 3.67 4.19
N SER A 9 -22.72 3.85 5.47
CA SER A 9 -23.64 4.88 5.94
C SER A 9 -23.00 6.27 6.00
N ASN A 10 -21.70 6.36 6.29
CA ASN A 10 -21.03 7.64 6.54
C ASN A 10 -20.00 8.06 5.47
N ILE A 11 -19.53 7.15 4.60
CA ILE A 11 -18.44 7.47 3.66
C ILE A 11 -18.79 8.53 2.62
N ALA A 12 -20.08 8.75 2.34
CA ALA A 12 -20.53 9.80 1.43
C ALA A 12 -20.08 11.18 1.94
N ASP A 13 -20.31 11.45 3.23
CA ASP A 13 -20.10 12.76 3.85
C ASP A 13 -18.71 12.90 4.49
N GLN A 14 -18.04 11.79 4.75
CA GLN A 14 -16.71 11.78 5.35
C GLN A 14 -15.60 11.94 4.30
N HIS A 15 -14.49 12.60 4.68
CA HIS A 15 -13.27 12.56 3.88
C HIS A 15 -12.48 11.27 4.13
N ILE A 16 -11.67 10.88 3.15
CA ILE A 16 -10.81 9.69 3.22
C ILE A 16 -9.36 9.99 3.61
N CYS A 17 -9.12 11.14 4.26
CA CYS A 17 -7.84 11.67 4.76
C CYS A 17 -6.78 11.98 3.68
N CYS A 18 -6.72 11.21 2.59
CA CYS A 18 -5.85 11.46 1.46
C CYS A 18 -6.53 12.36 0.44
N ALA A 19 -5.75 13.24 -0.18
CA ALA A 19 -6.11 14.01 -1.36
C ALA A 19 -7.36 14.91 -1.25
N PHE A 20 -7.89 15.12 -0.04
CA PHE A 20 -9.02 16.04 0.14
C PHE A 20 -8.56 17.50 -0.03
N GLY A 21 -9.39 18.32 -0.68
CA GLY A 21 -9.16 19.75 -0.86
C GLY A 21 -8.27 20.15 -2.03
N ASP A 22 -7.82 19.19 -2.87
CA ASP A 22 -7.12 19.48 -4.13
C ASP A 22 -8.02 19.05 -5.31
N PRO A 23 -8.54 19.98 -6.12
CA PRO A 23 -9.47 19.68 -7.21
C PRO A 23 -8.94 18.63 -8.19
N LYS A 24 -7.62 18.59 -8.45
CA LYS A 24 -7.04 17.62 -9.39
C LYS A 24 -7.15 16.16 -8.91
N HIS A 25 -7.47 15.96 -7.64
CA HIS A 25 -7.63 14.64 -7.04
C HIS A 25 -9.07 14.26 -6.72
N GLU A 26 -10.05 15.11 -7.04
CA GLU A 26 -11.45 14.86 -6.74
C GLU A 26 -11.95 13.54 -7.36
N GLN A 27 -11.66 13.31 -8.64
CA GLN A 27 -11.99 12.05 -9.30
C GLN A 27 -11.33 10.83 -8.62
N GLY A 28 -10.10 10.99 -8.15
CA GLY A 28 -9.40 9.95 -7.40
C GLY A 28 -10.02 9.65 -6.05
N VAL A 29 -10.50 10.69 -5.35
CA VAL A 29 -11.25 10.55 -4.09
C VAL A 29 -12.57 9.81 -4.34
N LEU A 30 -13.32 10.17 -5.39
CA LEU A 30 -14.57 9.48 -5.76
C LEU A 30 -14.32 8.00 -6.05
N GLU A 31 -13.30 7.68 -6.86
CA GLU A 31 -12.96 6.30 -7.20
C GLU A 31 -12.51 5.49 -5.97
N LYS A 32 -11.75 6.10 -5.05
CA LYS A 32 -11.39 5.45 -3.79
C LYS A 32 -12.61 5.22 -2.90
N LYS A 33 -13.54 6.18 -2.78
CA LYS A 33 -14.79 5.99 -2.02
C LYS A 33 -15.62 4.83 -2.58
N LYS A 34 -15.77 4.74 -3.89
CA LYS A 34 -16.42 3.58 -4.55
C LYS A 34 -15.68 2.28 -4.28
N TRP A 35 -14.34 2.31 -4.26
CA TRP A 35 -13.53 1.14 -3.92
C TRP A 35 -13.70 0.71 -2.46
N LEU A 36 -13.72 1.64 -1.50
CA LEU A 36 -13.94 1.35 -0.08
C LEU A 36 -15.33 0.76 0.17
N LYS A 37 -16.40 1.37 -0.38
CA LYS A 37 -17.79 0.89 -0.21
C LYS A 37 -17.92 -0.61 -0.49
N ARG A 38 -17.38 -1.07 -1.61
CA ARG A 38 -17.45 -2.49 -2.00
C ARG A 38 -16.65 -3.45 -1.10
N ARG A 39 -15.78 -2.93 -0.22
CA ARG A 39 -14.75 -3.70 0.52
C ARG A 39 -15.10 -3.73 2.00
N PHE A 40 -16.00 -2.88 2.47
CA PHE A 40 -16.51 -2.93 3.83
C PHE A 40 -17.16 -4.28 4.12
N ALA A 41 -17.98 -4.81 3.20
CA ALA A 41 -18.52 -6.16 3.28
C ALA A 41 -17.45 -7.28 3.23
N GLU A 42 -16.25 -6.99 2.70
CA GLU A 42 -15.09 -7.89 2.68
C GLU A 42 -14.27 -7.80 3.99
N GLY A 43 -14.73 -7.04 4.98
CA GLY A 43 -14.07 -6.85 6.26
C GLY A 43 -12.97 -5.77 6.25
N LEU A 44 -12.93 -4.91 5.23
CA LEU A 44 -12.03 -3.76 5.23
C LEU A 44 -12.44 -2.76 6.32
N VAL A 45 -11.47 -2.32 7.10
CA VAL A 45 -11.62 -1.25 8.08
C VAL A 45 -10.81 -0.04 7.62
N PHE A 46 -11.47 1.12 7.57
CA PHE A 46 -10.81 2.41 7.42
C PHE A 46 -11.10 3.25 8.66
N ARG A 47 -10.13 3.33 9.58
CA ARG A 47 -10.26 4.03 10.87
C ARG A 47 -9.48 5.31 10.84
N LYS A 48 -10.11 6.44 11.12
CA LYS A 48 -9.48 7.77 11.13
C LYS A 48 -9.73 8.52 12.42
N LEU A 49 -8.85 9.48 12.74
CA LEU A 49 -9.15 10.49 13.75
C LEU A 49 -10.25 11.42 13.22
N ASP A 50 -11.20 11.81 14.07
CA ASP A 50 -12.29 12.69 13.65
C ASP A 50 -11.87 14.16 13.56
N VAL A 51 -10.99 14.42 12.61
CA VAL A 51 -10.44 15.74 12.30
C VAL A 51 -10.19 15.83 10.80
N ARG A 52 -10.18 17.05 10.27
CA ARG A 52 -9.72 17.33 8.90
C ARG A 52 -8.21 17.20 8.78
N GLY A 53 -7.71 15.97 8.78
CA GLY A 53 -6.28 15.66 8.80
C GLY A 53 -5.92 14.26 8.29
N LYS A 54 -4.63 14.06 8.04
CA LYS A 54 -4.05 12.79 7.60
C LYS A 54 -3.65 11.96 8.82
N VAL A 55 -4.63 11.36 9.48
CA VAL A 55 -4.47 10.50 10.67
C VAL A 55 -5.42 9.31 10.55
N PHE A 56 -4.94 8.20 9.99
CA PHE A 56 -5.77 7.02 9.74
C PHE A 56 -4.97 5.73 9.58
N ILE A 57 -5.68 4.61 9.66
CA ILE A 57 -5.22 3.28 9.28
C ILE A 57 -6.27 2.61 8.39
N GLU A 58 -5.82 1.85 7.41
CA GLU A 58 -6.63 1.02 6.52
C GLU A 58 -6.08 -0.40 6.57
N TYR A 59 -6.92 -1.40 6.84
CA TYR A 59 -6.54 -2.82 6.88
C TYR A 59 -7.72 -3.71 6.53
N MET A 60 -7.45 -4.98 6.22
CA MET A 60 -8.48 -5.98 5.92
C MET A 60 -7.95 -7.40 6.12
N PRO A 61 -8.81 -8.44 6.14
CA PRO A 61 -8.37 -9.84 6.14
C PRO A 61 -7.38 -10.13 5.01
N SER A 62 -6.26 -10.76 5.34
CA SER A 62 -5.15 -11.00 4.40
C SER A 62 -5.55 -11.82 3.18
N GLU A 63 -6.55 -12.70 3.31
CA GLU A 63 -7.11 -13.54 2.25
C GLU A 63 -7.81 -12.74 1.15
N LEU A 64 -8.22 -11.50 1.44
CA LEU A 64 -8.84 -10.59 0.48
C LEU A 64 -8.00 -9.30 0.26
N ALA A 65 -6.87 -9.18 0.96
CA ALA A 65 -6.01 -8.00 0.92
C ALA A 65 -5.48 -7.67 -0.47
N TRP A 66 -5.45 -6.37 -0.77
CA TRP A 66 -4.91 -5.80 -2.00
C TRP A 66 -3.42 -5.52 -1.84
N ARG A 67 -2.66 -6.54 -1.41
CA ARG A 67 -1.21 -6.52 -1.24
C ARG A 67 -0.62 -7.83 -1.77
N PRO A 68 0.62 -7.84 -2.28
CA PRO A 68 1.34 -9.06 -2.66
C PRO A 68 1.89 -9.78 -1.44
N ILE A 69 0.99 -10.21 -0.56
CA ILE A 69 1.28 -10.89 0.70
C ILE A 69 0.40 -12.14 0.80
N GLU A 70 1.03 -13.25 1.20
CA GLU A 70 0.38 -14.48 1.65
C GLU A 70 0.48 -14.52 3.18
N ALA A 71 -0.66 -14.35 3.86
CA ALA A 71 -0.72 -14.36 5.32
C ALA A 71 -2.08 -14.91 5.81
N PRO A 72 -2.41 -16.19 5.55
CA PRO A 72 -3.70 -16.76 5.96
C PRO A 72 -3.95 -16.56 7.45
N GLY A 73 -5.14 -16.11 7.83
CA GLY A 73 -5.54 -15.87 9.20
C GLY A 73 -4.99 -14.58 9.83
N PHE A 74 -4.36 -13.68 9.07
CA PHE A 74 -3.90 -12.36 9.57
C PHE A 74 -4.82 -11.22 9.10
N LEU A 75 -4.66 -10.04 9.72
CA LEU A 75 -5.09 -8.76 9.14
C LEU A 75 -3.91 -8.08 8.46
N THR A 76 -4.07 -7.67 7.20
CA THR A 76 -3.04 -6.93 6.46
C THR A 76 -3.32 -5.43 6.54
N VAL A 77 -2.37 -4.66 7.07
CA VAL A 77 -2.38 -3.21 6.99
C VAL A 77 -2.07 -2.77 5.57
N HIS A 78 -3.04 -2.10 4.96
CA HIS A 78 -2.89 -1.47 3.67
C HIS A 78 -2.17 -0.12 3.78
N CYS A 79 -2.59 0.72 4.72
CA CYS A 79 -2.06 2.07 4.85
C CYS A 79 -2.09 2.50 6.31
N LEU A 80 -1.04 3.19 6.74
CA LEU A 80 -0.96 3.86 8.03
C LEU A 80 -0.34 5.22 7.78
N TRP A 81 -1.08 6.29 8.08
CA TRP A 81 -0.59 7.65 7.87
C TRP A 81 -0.96 8.53 9.05
N VAL A 82 0.06 9.15 9.66
CA VAL A 82 -0.07 10.25 10.62
C VAL A 82 0.87 11.37 10.19
N SER A 83 0.37 12.59 9.99
CA SER A 83 1.22 13.73 9.57
C SER A 83 0.75 15.09 10.09
N GLY A 84 1.59 16.11 9.86
CA GLY A 84 1.33 17.48 10.27
C GLY A 84 1.35 17.62 11.79
N ARG A 85 0.50 18.49 12.33
CA ARG A 85 0.39 18.75 13.78
C ARG A 85 0.06 17.52 14.63
N TYR A 86 -0.41 16.43 14.03
CA TYR A 86 -0.77 15.20 14.75
C TYR A 86 0.37 14.17 14.81
N ALA A 87 1.48 14.38 14.08
CA ALA A 87 2.64 13.51 14.17
C ALA A 87 3.27 13.59 15.57
N LYS A 88 3.91 12.51 16.03
CA LYS A 88 4.58 12.41 17.35
C LYS A 88 3.68 12.52 18.60
N HIS A 89 2.35 12.49 18.45
CA HIS A 89 1.40 12.50 19.56
C HIS A 89 0.80 11.11 19.88
N GLY A 90 1.51 10.03 19.54
CA GLY A 90 1.07 8.66 19.83
C GLY A 90 -0.02 8.09 18.91
N HIS A 91 -0.62 8.88 18.01
CA HIS A 91 -1.70 8.40 17.14
C HIS A 91 -1.34 7.18 16.29
N GLY A 92 -0.11 7.08 15.77
CA GLY A 92 0.32 5.91 15.00
C GLY A 92 0.31 4.62 15.83
N ARG A 93 0.74 4.71 17.09
CA ARG A 93 0.69 3.61 18.05
C ARG A 93 -0.75 3.23 18.38
N ALA A 94 -1.61 4.22 18.64
CA ALA A 94 -3.02 3.99 18.95
C ALA A 94 -3.76 3.29 17.79
N LEU A 95 -3.54 3.75 16.55
CA LEU A 95 -4.14 3.16 15.36
C LEU A 95 -3.68 1.70 15.14
N LEU A 96 -2.38 1.41 15.26
CA LEU A 96 -1.90 0.03 15.14
C LEU A 96 -2.40 -0.88 16.26
N ARG A 97 -2.42 -0.39 17.52
CA ARG A 97 -3.00 -1.14 18.64
C ARG A 97 -4.46 -1.49 18.38
N SER A 98 -5.24 -0.54 17.87
CA SER A 98 -6.64 -0.80 17.54
C SER A 98 -6.81 -1.88 16.46
N CYS A 99 -5.91 -1.97 15.48
CA CYS A 99 -5.90 -3.06 14.49
C CYS A 99 -5.52 -4.41 15.12
N ILE A 100 -4.58 -4.42 16.06
CA ILE A 100 -4.19 -5.62 16.82
C ILE A 100 -5.36 -6.11 17.69
N ASP A 101 -6.10 -5.19 18.32
CA ASP A 101 -7.28 -5.54 19.13
C ASP A 101 -8.40 -6.11 18.26
N ASP A 102 -8.61 -5.57 17.05
CA ASP A 102 -9.54 -6.14 16.07
C ASP A 102 -9.10 -7.55 15.66
N ALA A 103 -7.80 -7.76 15.41
CA ALA A 103 -7.27 -9.10 15.12
C ALA A 103 -7.55 -10.09 16.26
N ARG A 104 -7.39 -9.68 17.53
CA ARG A 104 -7.74 -10.51 18.70
C ARG A 104 -9.22 -10.86 18.72
N ARG A 105 -10.11 -9.87 18.57
CA ARG A 105 -11.56 -10.10 18.60
C ARG A 105 -12.04 -11.00 17.46
N GLN A 106 -11.35 -10.97 16.32
CA GLN A 106 -11.66 -11.81 15.16
C GLN A 106 -10.97 -13.18 15.19
N GLY A 107 -10.25 -13.53 16.25
CA GLY A 107 -9.52 -14.81 16.36
C GLY A 107 -8.40 -14.97 15.31
N LYS A 108 -7.82 -13.85 14.85
CA LYS A 108 -6.74 -13.85 13.86
C LYS A 108 -5.40 -14.22 14.51
N HIS A 109 -4.44 -14.68 13.71
CA HIS A 109 -3.07 -14.97 14.14
C HIS A 109 -2.26 -13.71 14.47
N GLY A 110 -2.66 -12.56 13.93
CA GLY A 110 -1.97 -11.31 14.15
C GLY A 110 -2.22 -10.27 13.07
N VAL A 111 -1.32 -9.29 13.02
CA VAL A 111 -1.34 -8.18 12.05
C VAL A 111 -0.05 -8.20 11.24
N VAL A 112 -0.17 -8.02 9.93
CA VAL A 112 0.96 -7.94 8.99
C VAL A 112 1.00 -6.59 8.29
N ILE A 113 2.20 -6.03 8.10
CA ILE A 113 2.42 -4.73 7.45
C ILE A 113 3.72 -4.74 6.65
N ALA A 114 3.68 -4.17 5.45
CA ALA A 114 4.86 -3.98 4.62
C ALA A 114 5.68 -2.76 5.05
N SER A 115 7.00 -2.90 4.99
CA SER A 115 8.00 -1.88 5.30
C SER A 115 9.24 -2.08 4.41
N ALA A 116 10.39 -1.52 4.78
CA ALA A 116 11.67 -1.69 4.11
C ALA A 116 12.82 -1.75 5.12
N LYS A 117 14.03 -2.11 4.66
CA LYS A 117 15.25 -2.14 5.50
C LYS A 117 15.54 -0.83 6.23
N LYS A 118 15.19 0.29 5.59
CA LYS A 118 15.31 1.66 6.10
C LYS A 118 14.02 2.40 5.77
N LYS A 119 13.77 3.51 6.45
CA LYS A 119 12.60 4.36 6.16
C LYS A 119 12.54 4.69 4.67
N LYS A 120 11.41 4.37 4.05
CA LYS A 120 11.07 4.74 2.67
C LYS A 120 9.76 5.50 2.63
N ALA A 121 9.56 6.29 1.58
CA ALA A 121 8.33 7.04 1.36
C ALA A 121 7.11 6.11 1.37
N PHE A 122 6.06 6.54 2.06
CA PHE A 122 4.76 5.87 2.20
C PHE A 122 4.76 4.46 2.82
N LEU A 123 5.90 3.98 3.32
CA LEU A 123 6.00 2.74 4.10
C LEU A 123 6.11 3.07 5.58
N ALA A 124 5.64 2.17 6.45
CA ALA A 124 5.85 2.29 7.89
C ALA A 124 7.37 2.34 8.20
N ASP A 125 7.75 3.02 9.28
CA ASP A 125 9.15 3.02 9.71
C ASP A 125 9.47 1.68 10.37
N PRO A 126 10.51 0.94 9.92
CA PRO A 126 10.86 -0.36 10.51
C PRO A 126 11.16 -0.26 12.01
N LYS A 127 11.85 0.80 12.48
CA LYS A 127 12.17 0.97 13.91
C LYS A 127 10.92 1.21 14.74
N PHE A 128 9.96 1.95 14.18
CA PHE A 128 8.66 2.17 14.81
C PHE A 128 7.88 0.86 14.98
N LEU A 129 7.90 -0.01 13.95
CA LEU A 129 7.24 -1.32 14.01
C LEU A 129 7.91 -2.25 15.03
N GLU A 130 9.24 -2.33 15.01
CA GLU A 130 10.04 -3.15 15.94
C GLU A 130 9.80 -2.72 17.40
N HIS A 131 9.76 -1.41 17.67
CA HIS A 131 9.43 -0.88 19.00
C HIS A 131 8.00 -1.23 19.45
N LEU A 132 7.09 -1.50 18.53
CA LEU A 132 5.73 -1.98 18.82
C LEU A 132 5.62 -3.51 18.88
N GLY A 133 6.74 -4.23 18.81
CA GLY A 133 6.77 -5.69 18.92
C GLY A 133 6.49 -6.43 17.61
N PHE A 134 6.53 -5.75 16.46
CA PHE A 134 6.47 -6.43 15.17
C PHE A 134 7.83 -7.07 14.85
N LYS A 135 7.81 -8.32 14.39
CA LYS A 135 8.98 -9.07 13.93
C LYS A 135 9.06 -9.05 12.40
N CYS A 136 10.26 -8.88 11.85
CA CYS A 136 10.49 -9.10 10.43
C CYS A 136 10.38 -10.60 10.12
N VAL A 137 9.48 -10.97 9.21
CA VAL A 137 9.16 -12.38 8.89
C VAL A 137 9.51 -12.78 7.46
N ASP A 138 9.69 -11.81 6.56
CA ASP A 138 10.11 -12.04 5.19
C ASP A 138 10.77 -10.79 4.57
N GLU A 139 11.59 -10.98 3.54
CA GLU A 139 12.29 -9.92 2.83
C GLU A 139 12.30 -10.16 1.30
N ARG A 140 11.98 -9.14 0.52
CA ARG A 140 11.99 -9.20 -0.95
C ARG A 140 12.45 -7.88 -1.56
N ALA A 141 13.51 -7.91 -2.38
CA ALA A 141 13.99 -6.76 -3.15
C ALA A 141 14.18 -5.48 -2.30
N GLY A 142 14.73 -5.61 -1.09
CA GLY A 142 14.98 -4.50 -0.16
C GLY A 142 13.74 -4.02 0.63
N PHE A 143 12.60 -4.69 0.47
CA PHE A 143 11.40 -4.51 1.28
C PHE A 143 11.27 -5.61 2.31
N ARG A 144 10.64 -5.31 3.44
CA ARG A 144 10.45 -6.22 4.57
C ARG A 144 8.99 -6.37 4.90
N LEU A 145 8.61 -7.56 5.30
CA LEU A 145 7.30 -7.85 5.84
C LEU A 145 7.42 -8.00 7.36
N TYR A 146 6.58 -7.28 8.09
CA TYR A 146 6.56 -7.29 9.54
C TYR A 146 5.25 -7.87 10.04
N ALA A 147 5.32 -8.77 11.01
CA ALA A 147 4.16 -9.37 11.65
C ALA A 147 4.19 -9.15 13.18
N CYS A 148 3.04 -8.79 13.74
CA CYS A 148 2.79 -8.84 15.18
C CYS A 148 1.90 -10.05 15.45
N PHE A 149 2.45 -11.06 16.10
CA PHE A 149 1.75 -12.31 16.43
C PHE A 149 0.98 -12.17 17.73
N LEU A 150 -0.22 -12.75 17.78
CA LEU A 150 -1.05 -12.78 18.99
C LEU A 150 -0.83 -14.03 19.85
N HIS A 151 -0.29 -15.08 19.23
CA HIS A 151 0.02 -16.37 19.83
C HIS A 151 1.15 -17.05 19.04
N GLY A 152 1.59 -18.24 19.49
CA GLY A 152 2.59 -19.02 18.77
C GLY A 152 2.08 -19.48 17.41
N VAL A 153 2.72 -19.01 16.34
CA VAL A 153 2.46 -19.44 14.95
C VAL A 153 3.74 -20.11 14.42
N PRO A 154 3.67 -21.36 13.93
CA PRO A 154 4.83 -22.05 13.36
C PRO A 154 5.47 -21.24 12.23
N GLU A 155 6.81 -21.25 12.14
CA GLU A 155 7.54 -20.47 11.12
C GLU A 155 7.14 -20.83 9.67
N ALA A 156 6.80 -22.10 9.42
CA ALA A 156 6.29 -22.56 8.12
C ALA A 156 4.97 -21.87 7.70
N SER A 157 4.24 -21.28 8.64
CA SER A 157 2.98 -20.57 8.43
C SER A 157 3.12 -19.05 8.55
N TRP A 158 4.35 -18.53 8.64
CA TRP A 158 4.55 -17.10 8.76
C TRP A 158 4.13 -16.35 7.49
N PRO A 159 3.66 -15.09 7.64
CA PRO A 159 3.39 -14.22 6.51
C PRO A 159 4.61 -14.07 5.60
N LYS A 160 4.39 -14.07 4.28
CA LYS A 160 5.43 -13.86 3.27
C LYS A 160 4.93 -13.02 2.10
N PHE A 161 5.82 -12.43 1.32
CA PHE A 161 5.47 -11.80 0.06
C PHE A 161 5.06 -12.87 -0.95
N SER A 162 3.94 -12.65 -1.64
CA SER A 162 3.50 -13.52 -2.74
C SER A 162 4.52 -13.49 -3.89
N PRO A 163 4.72 -14.57 -4.65
CA PRO A 163 5.58 -14.53 -5.84
C PRO A 163 5.13 -13.45 -6.83
N ALA A 164 6.06 -12.60 -7.25
CA ALA A 164 5.78 -11.60 -8.28
C ALA A 164 5.63 -12.26 -9.66
N ARG A 165 4.84 -11.63 -10.54
CA ARG A 165 4.70 -12.08 -11.92
C ARG A 165 6.06 -12.02 -12.63
N LYS A 166 6.38 -13.08 -13.37
CA LYS A 166 7.46 -13.09 -14.34
C LYS A 166 6.89 -12.87 -15.76
N PRO A 167 7.47 -11.99 -16.58
CA PRO A 167 7.11 -11.87 -17.99
C PRO A 167 7.40 -13.19 -18.73
N ARG A 168 6.59 -13.52 -19.77
CA ARG A 168 6.80 -14.74 -20.58
C ARG A 168 7.92 -14.55 -21.60
N THR A 169 8.09 -13.32 -22.08
CA THR A 169 9.08 -12.90 -23.08
C THR A 169 9.69 -11.58 -22.62
N ARG A 170 11.01 -11.44 -22.68
CA ARG A 170 11.72 -10.22 -22.27
C ARG A 170 11.56 -9.12 -23.31
N GLN A 171 11.22 -7.92 -22.86
CA GLN A 171 11.10 -6.70 -23.66
C GLN A 171 12.00 -5.63 -23.03
N PRO A 172 13.24 -5.45 -23.54
CA PRO A 172 14.28 -4.64 -22.90
C PRO A 172 13.89 -3.19 -22.59
N ASN A 173 12.93 -2.61 -23.32
CA ASN A 173 12.46 -1.23 -23.16
C ASN A 173 11.02 -1.12 -22.65
N ALA A 174 10.39 -2.23 -22.26
CA ALA A 174 9.02 -2.20 -21.78
C ALA A 174 8.95 -1.93 -20.28
N VAL A 175 8.12 -0.96 -19.91
CA VAL A 175 7.81 -0.61 -18.53
C VAL A 175 6.30 -0.68 -18.33
N GLN A 176 5.87 -1.24 -17.19
CA GLN A 176 4.45 -1.38 -16.87
C GLN A 176 4.10 -0.66 -15.58
N ILE A 177 3.03 0.13 -15.65
CA ILE A 177 2.43 0.80 -14.50
C ILE A 177 1.22 -0.02 -14.04
N TYR A 178 1.31 -0.60 -12.85
CA TYR A 178 0.15 -1.18 -12.16
C TYR A 178 -0.39 -0.17 -11.16
N HIS A 179 -1.69 0.02 -11.15
CA HIS A 179 -2.31 0.89 -10.15
C HIS A 179 -3.70 0.40 -9.76
N SER A 180 -4.15 0.73 -8.55
CA SER A 180 -5.51 0.46 -8.10
C SER A 180 -6.19 1.74 -7.61
N PRO A 181 -7.53 1.79 -7.53
CA PRO A 181 -8.21 2.94 -6.93
C PRO A 181 -8.07 2.99 -5.39
N GLN A 182 -7.32 2.07 -4.75
CA GLN A 182 -7.05 2.13 -3.31
C GLN A 182 -6.23 3.37 -2.90
N CYS A 183 -5.43 3.93 -3.81
CA CYS A 183 -4.75 5.20 -3.63
C CYS A 183 -5.42 6.27 -4.50
N PRO A 184 -5.98 7.36 -3.92
CA PRO A 184 -6.72 8.36 -4.69
C PRO A 184 -5.80 9.19 -5.59
N PHE A 185 -4.50 9.24 -5.30
CA PHE A 185 -3.52 9.97 -6.11
C PHE A 185 -3.31 9.34 -7.49
N ASN A 186 -3.57 8.04 -7.64
CA ASN A 186 -3.29 7.31 -8.87
C ASN A 186 -4.03 7.86 -10.09
N THR A 187 -5.29 8.28 -9.93
CA THR A 187 -6.12 8.76 -11.04
C THR A 187 -5.49 9.96 -11.75
N HIS A 188 -4.85 10.86 -11.02
CA HIS A 188 -4.20 12.05 -11.58
C HIS A 188 -2.77 11.76 -12.05
N TRP A 189 -1.98 11.07 -11.24
CA TRP A 189 -0.53 10.97 -11.46
C TRP A 189 -0.12 9.85 -12.41
N VAL A 190 -0.90 8.76 -12.55
CA VAL A 190 -0.53 7.64 -13.43
C VAL A 190 -0.37 8.10 -14.89
N PRO A 191 -1.27 8.89 -15.49
CA PRO A 191 -1.08 9.41 -16.84
C PRO A 191 0.18 10.26 -16.99
N LEU A 192 0.48 11.13 -16.01
CA LEU A 192 1.67 11.98 -16.04
C LEU A 192 2.95 11.17 -15.92
N VAL A 193 2.96 10.15 -15.05
CA VAL A 193 4.10 9.22 -14.95
C VAL A 193 4.28 8.45 -16.25
N ALA A 194 3.21 8.04 -16.92
CA ALA A 194 3.31 7.35 -18.21
C ALA A 194 3.93 8.24 -19.29
N GLN A 195 3.54 9.51 -19.37
CA GLN A 195 4.16 10.49 -20.28
C GLN A 195 5.66 10.65 -20.01
N GLU A 196 6.08 10.68 -18.74
CA GLU A 196 7.51 10.73 -18.40
C GLU A 196 8.27 9.45 -18.80
N VAL A 197 7.62 8.29 -18.75
CA VAL A 197 8.18 7.02 -19.22
C VAL A 197 8.36 7.05 -20.74
N GLU A 198 7.37 7.54 -21.48
CA GLU A 198 7.42 7.72 -22.95
C GLU A 198 8.50 8.73 -23.37
N HIS A 199 8.57 9.89 -22.72
CA HIS A 199 9.63 10.88 -22.96
C HIS A 199 11.02 10.33 -22.65
N ALA A 200 11.11 9.40 -21.69
CA ALA A 200 12.32 8.66 -21.40
C ALA A 200 12.53 7.45 -22.34
N GLY A 201 11.83 7.38 -23.49
CA GLY A 201 12.04 6.41 -24.57
C GLY A 201 11.74 4.95 -24.21
N PHE A 202 10.88 4.71 -23.22
CA PHE A 202 10.41 3.37 -22.86
C PHE A 202 8.99 3.13 -23.39
N ASP A 203 8.72 1.88 -23.77
CA ASP A 203 7.37 1.43 -24.13
C ASP A 203 6.54 1.25 -22.86
N VAL A 204 5.58 2.14 -22.61
CA VAL A 204 4.77 2.11 -21.40
C VAL A 204 3.44 1.37 -21.62
N SER A 205 3.03 0.57 -20.64
CA SER A 205 1.63 0.13 -20.55
C SER A 205 1.05 0.37 -19.16
N ILE A 206 -0.20 0.83 -19.12
CA ILE A 206 -0.92 1.08 -17.87
C ILE A 206 -1.93 -0.05 -17.64
N LYS A 207 -1.85 -0.70 -16.49
CA LYS A 207 -2.79 -1.73 -16.06
C LYS A 207 -3.47 -1.36 -14.75
N ARG A 208 -4.76 -1.03 -14.85
CA ARG A 208 -5.62 -0.87 -13.68
C ARG A 208 -5.94 -2.23 -13.07
N LEU A 209 -5.60 -2.40 -11.79
CA LEU A 209 -5.91 -3.58 -10.99
C LEU A 209 -7.36 -3.50 -10.51
N THR A 210 -8.15 -4.51 -10.84
CA THR A 210 -9.59 -4.58 -10.53
C THR A 210 -9.92 -5.66 -9.51
N ARG A 211 -8.99 -6.59 -9.24
CA ARG A 211 -9.15 -7.70 -8.29
C ARG A 211 -7.90 -7.88 -7.42
N ALA A 212 -8.07 -8.29 -6.16
CA ALA A 212 -6.98 -8.58 -5.23
C ALA A 212 -5.98 -9.63 -5.78
N ALA A 213 -6.47 -10.66 -6.49
CA ALA A 213 -5.63 -11.68 -7.12
C ALA A 213 -4.65 -11.12 -8.17
N GLN A 214 -4.98 -10.02 -8.86
CA GLN A 214 -4.06 -9.34 -9.76
C GLN A 214 -3.01 -8.55 -8.97
N ASN A 215 -3.46 -7.89 -7.89
CA ASN A 215 -2.60 -7.14 -6.98
C ASN A 215 -1.52 -8.02 -6.35
N ARG A 216 -1.87 -9.25 -6.00
CA ARG A 216 -0.94 -10.20 -5.38
C ARG A 216 0.30 -10.51 -6.21
N LYS A 217 0.23 -10.29 -7.52
CA LYS A 217 1.30 -10.62 -8.46
C LYS A 217 2.21 -9.43 -8.78
N VAL A 218 1.96 -8.24 -8.22
CA VAL A 218 2.82 -7.06 -8.45
C VAL A 218 4.09 -7.11 -7.59
N ARG A 219 5.16 -6.48 -8.07
CA ARG A 219 6.46 -6.41 -7.39
C ARG A 219 6.45 -5.42 -6.23
N SER A 220 5.68 -4.33 -6.34
CA SER A 220 5.57 -3.33 -5.27
C SER A 220 4.91 -3.94 -4.02
N PRO A 221 5.54 -3.86 -2.83
CA PRO A 221 4.96 -4.39 -1.60
C PRO A 221 3.70 -3.64 -1.15
N LEU A 222 3.51 -2.42 -1.65
CA LEU A 222 2.33 -1.60 -1.35
C LEU A 222 1.14 -1.98 -2.21
N GLY A 223 1.30 -2.64 -3.36
CA GLY A 223 0.19 -3.03 -4.23
C GLY A 223 -0.65 -1.88 -4.86
N ALA A 224 -0.64 -0.68 -4.28
CA ALA A 224 -1.46 0.44 -4.71
C ALA A 224 -0.97 1.06 -6.03
N PHE A 225 0.35 1.10 -6.20
CA PHE A 225 1.04 1.56 -7.38
C PHE A 225 2.33 0.74 -7.53
N SER A 226 2.72 0.48 -8.78
CA SER A 226 3.98 -0.16 -9.12
C SER A 226 4.41 0.28 -10.51
N LEU A 227 5.64 0.76 -10.65
CA LEU A 227 6.31 0.96 -11.93
C LEU A 227 7.36 -0.15 -12.06
N GLU A 228 7.20 -1.03 -13.04
CA GLU A 228 7.99 -2.26 -13.15
C GLU A 228 8.59 -2.39 -14.55
N SER A 229 9.84 -2.82 -14.63
CA SER A 229 10.38 -3.45 -15.83
C SER A 229 10.25 -4.97 -15.73
N ASP A 230 10.66 -5.68 -16.77
CA ASP A 230 10.68 -7.14 -16.78
C ASP A 230 11.57 -7.77 -15.70
N GLU A 231 12.57 -7.02 -15.24
CA GLU A 231 13.59 -7.52 -14.31
C GLU A 231 13.37 -7.02 -12.89
N GLN A 232 12.94 -5.77 -12.74
CA GLN A 232 12.98 -5.10 -11.45
C GLN A 232 11.79 -4.18 -11.21
N LEU A 233 11.57 -3.88 -9.93
CA LEU A 233 10.69 -2.81 -9.50
C LEU A 233 11.44 -1.48 -9.63
N VAL A 234 10.95 -0.60 -10.49
CA VAL A 234 11.52 0.75 -10.71
C VAL A 234 11.04 1.71 -9.62
N ALA A 235 9.74 1.68 -9.30
CA ALA A 235 9.17 2.49 -8.22
C ALA A 235 7.98 1.79 -7.53
N HIS A 236 7.97 1.81 -6.20
CA HIS A 236 6.90 1.22 -5.37
C HIS A 236 5.73 2.18 -5.07
N CYS A 237 5.87 3.45 -5.41
CA CYS A 237 4.88 4.50 -5.14
C CYS A 237 5.01 5.63 -6.17
N ILE A 238 3.97 6.46 -6.25
CA ILE A 238 4.02 7.71 -7.02
C ILE A 238 4.97 8.68 -6.32
N ASN A 239 5.93 9.20 -7.08
CA ASN A 239 6.85 10.25 -6.65
C ASN A 239 6.64 11.51 -7.50
N ALA A 240 7.30 12.60 -7.10
CA ALA A 240 7.44 13.76 -7.97
C ALA A 240 8.10 13.36 -9.31
N LEU A 241 7.69 13.98 -10.41
CA LEU A 241 8.14 13.61 -11.76
C LEU A 241 9.67 13.62 -11.90
N GLY A 242 10.37 14.55 -11.26
CA GLY A 242 11.83 14.58 -11.24
C GLY A 242 12.48 13.34 -10.61
N VAL A 243 11.83 12.71 -9.63
CA VAL A 243 12.29 11.43 -9.05
C VAL A 243 12.04 10.30 -10.04
N THR A 244 10.87 10.27 -10.69
CA THR A 244 10.56 9.29 -11.75
C THR A 244 11.61 9.34 -12.85
N ARG A 245 11.98 10.53 -13.35
CA ARG A 245 13.04 10.70 -14.37
C ARG A 245 14.37 10.10 -13.91
N LYS A 246 14.79 10.35 -12.67
CA LYS A 246 16.03 9.76 -12.11
C LYS A 246 15.96 8.23 -12.04
N GLN A 247 14.81 7.67 -11.65
CA GLN A 247 14.61 6.23 -11.59
C GLN A 247 14.69 5.59 -12.99
N LEU A 248 14.10 6.24 -13.99
CA LEU A 248 14.13 5.80 -15.39
C LEU A 248 15.54 5.90 -16.00
N ALA A 249 16.29 6.95 -15.68
CA ALA A 249 17.69 7.08 -16.10
C ALA A 249 18.56 5.95 -15.53
N GLY A 250 18.34 5.57 -14.26
CA GLY A 250 19.02 4.44 -13.63
C GLY A 250 18.71 3.09 -14.29
N LEU A 251 17.48 2.91 -14.80
CA LEU A 251 17.10 1.68 -15.51
C LEU A 251 17.90 1.50 -16.80
N ARG A 252 18.13 2.56 -17.57
CA ARG A 252 18.94 2.52 -18.81
C ARG A 252 20.40 2.14 -18.54
N ALA A 253 20.97 2.64 -17.44
CA ALA A 253 22.36 2.35 -17.07
C ALA A 253 22.58 0.87 -16.68
N THR A 254 21.52 0.15 -16.31
CA THR A 254 21.59 -1.29 -15.99
C THR A 254 21.32 -2.20 -17.20
N SER A 255 20.81 -1.66 -18.30
CA SER A 255 20.48 -2.40 -19.53
C SER A 255 21.53 -2.28 -20.64
N ALA A 256 22.54 -1.44 -20.46
CA ALA A 256 23.70 -1.28 -21.33
C ALA A 256 24.90 -2.06 -20.78
#